data_AF-A0A2E9WPM8-F1
#
_entry.id   AF-A0A2E9WPM8-F1
#
_cell.length_a   1.000
_cell.length_b   1.000
_cell.length_c   1.000
_cell.angle_alpha   90.00
_cell.angle_beta   90.00
_cell.angle_gamma   90.00
#
_symmetry.space_group_name_H-M   'P 1'
#
loop_
_entity.id
_entity.type
_entity.pdbx_description
1 polymer ?
#
loop_
_entity_poly.entity_id
_entity_poly.type
_entity_poly.pdbx_seq_one_letter_code
_entity_poly.pdbx_strand_id
1 'polypeptide(L)'
;MNDELKIKKKKGFALLYSVLIASVLLAIGLAIFNITIKELLLSSLGRDSQFAFYAADTGAECALYWDFVGGAFASSSPSSIECAGTIIDGMGGKPYGVPSTFTLDFSPEPYCVTVSVTKYDAPTRTIVESRGYNTCDTTNPRRVERAIRATY
;
A
#
# COMPACT_ATOMS: atom_id res chain seq x y z
N MET A 1 33.13 -80.02 19.62
CA MET A 1 31.78 -79.90 20.19
C MET A 1 31.46 -78.42 20.18
N ASN A 2 30.54 -78.04 19.30
CA ASN A 2 30.38 -76.70 18.76
C ASN A 2 29.68 -75.78 19.75
N ASP A 3 30.27 -74.63 20.06
CA ASP A 3 29.66 -73.61 20.91
C ASP A 3 28.99 -72.55 20.00
N GLU A 4 27.65 -72.55 19.97
CA GLU A 4 26.88 -71.62 19.17
C GLU A 4 26.80 -70.24 19.84
N LEU A 5 27.31 -69.22 19.14
CA LEU A 5 27.31 -67.84 19.59
C LEU A 5 25.87 -67.28 19.65
N LYS A 6 25.25 -67.27 20.84
CA LYS A 6 23.91 -66.69 21.06
C LYS A 6 23.91 -65.16 20.95
N ILE A 7 23.37 -64.63 19.85
CA ILE A 7 23.13 -63.18 19.65
C ILE A 7 21.98 -62.71 20.56
N LYS A 8 22.27 -61.85 21.55
CA LYS A 8 21.26 -61.19 22.38
C LYS A 8 20.57 -60.05 21.61
N LYS A 9 19.28 -60.22 21.27
CA LYS A 9 18.44 -59.13 20.73
C LYS A 9 18.22 -58.05 21.79
N LYS A 10 18.85 -56.88 21.64
CA LYS A 10 18.55 -55.70 22.47
C LYS A 10 17.27 -55.03 21.99
N LYS A 11 16.35 -54.70 22.91
CA LYS A 11 15.07 -54.04 22.58
C LYS A 11 15.34 -52.64 22.00
N GLY A 12 14.90 -52.40 20.76
CA GLY A 12 15.18 -51.19 20.00
C GLY A 12 14.19 -50.06 20.27
N PHE A 13 14.56 -49.11 21.13
CA PHE A 13 13.80 -47.88 21.37
C PHE A 13 14.39 -46.64 20.70
N ALA A 14 15.67 -46.70 20.30
CA ALA A 14 16.41 -45.58 19.72
C ALA A 14 15.78 -45.06 18.42
N LEU A 15 15.24 -45.95 17.58
CA LEU A 15 14.59 -45.58 16.31
C LEU A 15 13.25 -44.85 16.54
N LEU A 16 12.48 -45.26 17.55
CA LEU A 16 11.24 -44.56 17.92
C LEU A 16 11.54 -43.17 18.48
N TYR A 17 12.61 -43.05 19.28
CA TYR A 17 13.05 -41.77 19.83
C TYR A 17 13.58 -40.80 18.77
N SER A 18 14.35 -41.29 17.78
CA SER A 18 14.82 -40.44 16.68
C SER A 18 13.67 -39.92 15.82
N VAL A 19 12.66 -40.75 15.54
CA VAL A 19 11.46 -40.32 14.80
C VAL A 19 10.65 -39.28 15.58
N LEU A 20 10.54 -39.43 16.90
CA LEU A 20 9.85 -38.45 17.75
C LEU A 20 10.56 -37.09 17.75
N ILE A 21 11.89 -37.08 17.86
CA ILE A 21 12.65 -35.82 17.79
C ILE A 21 12.52 -35.19 16.40
N ALA A 22 12.64 -36.00 15.34
CA ALA A 22 12.52 -35.51 13.98
C ALA A 22 11.15 -34.87 13.70
N SER A 23 10.05 -35.45 14.21
CA SER A 23 8.71 -34.89 14.03
C SER A 23 8.51 -33.57 14.77
N VAL A 24 9.05 -33.45 16.00
CA VAL A 24 9.00 -32.20 16.77
C VAL A 24 9.81 -31.09 16.08
N LEU A 25 11.03 -31.40 15.64
CA LEU A 25 11.87 -30.42 14.93
C LEU A 25 11.24 -29.98 13.61
N LEU A 26 10.61 -30.90 12.87
CA LEU A 26 9.88 -30.57 11.66
C LEU A 26 8.69 -29.66 11.94
N ALA A 27 7.90 -29.95 12.97
CA ALA A 27 6.76 -29.13 13.37
C ALA A 27 7.18 -27.69 13.73
N ILE A 28 8.28 -27.55 14.48
CA ILE A 28 8.84 -26.23 14.82
C ILE A 28 9.32 -25.51 13.55
N GLY A 29 10.04 -26.21 12.66
CA GLY A 29 10.52 -25.64 11.40
C GLY A 29 9.40 -25.11 10.52
N LEU A 30 8.32 -25.89 10.36
CA LEU A 30 7.14 -25.48 9.59
C LEU A 30 6.41 -24.29 10.23
N ALA A 31 6.32 -24.26 11.57
CA ALA A 31 5.72 -23.14 12.29
C ALA A 31 6.50 -21.84 12.06
N ILE A 32 7.83 -21.86 12.20
CA ILE A 32 8.69 -20.70 11.97
C ILE A 32 8.61 -20.26 10.50
N PHE A 33 8.68 -21.19 9.56
CA PHE A 33 8.59 -20.88 8.12
C PHE A 33 7.27 -20.18 7.75
N ASN A 34 6.15 -20.60 8.34
CA ASN A 34 4.86 -19.96 8.10
C ASN A 34 4.80 -18.54 8.68
N ILE A 35 5.43 -18.30 9.84
CA ILE A 35 5.52 -16.97 10.45
C ILE A 35 6.36 -16.05 9.55
N THR A 36 7.54 -16.50 9.13
CA THR A 36 8.46 -15.65 8.34
C THR A 36 7.87 -15.26 6.97
N ILE A 37 7.13 -16.15 6.30
CA ILE A 37 6.44 -15.79 5.05
C ILE A 37 5.42 -14.65 5.28
N LYS A 38 4.66 -14.73 6.38
CA LYS A 38 3.66 -13.70 6.71
C LYS A 38 4.34 -12.37 7.04
N GLU A 39 5.43 -12.41 7.80
CA GLU A 39 6.21 -11.21 8.13
C GLU A 39 6.81 -10.54 6.88
N LEU A 40 7.36 -11.32 5.95
CA LEU A 40 7.88 -10.79 4.69
C LEU A 40 6.78 -10.14 3.85
N LEU A 41 5.61 -10.77 3.78
CA LEU A 41 4.46 -10.23 3.06
C LEU A 41 3.97 -8.92 3.71
N LEU A 42 3.79 -8.89 5.02
CA LEU A 42 3.42 -7.68 5.76
C LEU A 42 4.46 -6.56 5.61
N SER A 43 5.75 -6.91 5.60
CA SER A 43 6.84 -5.96 5.36
C SER A 43 6.77 -5.33 3.97
N SER A 44 6.49 -6.13 2.92
CA SER A 44 6.30 -5.58 1.58
C SER A 44 5.07 -4.67 1.49
N LEU A 45 3.96 -5.04 2.12
CA LEU A 45 2.74 -4.22 2.14
C LEU A 45 2.94 -2.92 2.93
N GLY A 46 3.76 -2.96 3.98
CA GLY A 46 4.14 -1.79 4.77
C GLY A 46 4.93 -0.78 3.92
N ARG A 47 5.95 -1.26 3.19
CA ARG A 47 6.72 -0.41 2.26
C ARG A 47 5.83 0.14 1.14
N ASP A 48 5.02 -0.70 0.52
CA ASP A 48 4.13 -0.28 -0.57
C ASP A 48 3.09 0.74 -0.08
N SER A 49 2.61 0.60 1.16
CA SER A 49 1.76 1.61 1.82
C SER A 49 2.45 2.95 1.99
N GLN A 50 3.77 2.98 2.24
CA GLN A 50 4.52 4.23 2.37
C GLN A 50 4.57 4.97 1.03
N PHE A 51 4.83 4.27 -0.08
CA PHE A 51 4.80 4.87 -1.41
C PHE A 51 3.41 5.42 -1.77
N ALA A 52 2.36 4.63 -1.51
CA ALA A 52 0.98 5.07 -1.71
C ALA A 52 0.64 6.30 -0.86
N PHE A 53 1.05 6.33 0.40
CA PHE A 53 0.79 7.46 1.29
C PHE A 53 1.59 8.70 0.89
N TYR A 54 2.87 8.55 0.52
CA TYR A 54 3.70 9.65 0.02
C TYR A 54 3.10 10.30 -1.25
N ALA A 55 2.61 9.48 -2.19
CA ALA A 55 1.92 9.98 -3.37
C ALA A 55 0.63 10.73 -3.00
N ALA A 56 -0.16 10.19 -2.06
CA ALA A 56 -1.38 10.84 -1.57
C ALA A 56 -1.08 12.19 -0.90
N ASP A 57 -0.05 12.26 -0.06
CA ASP A 57 0.36 13.47 0.64
C ASP A 57 0.80 14.56 -0.35
N THR A 58 1.65 14.19 -1.30
CA THR A 58 2.12 15.12 -2.35
C THR A 58 0.95 15.68 -3.17
N GLY A 59 -0.02 14.84 -3.54
CA GLY A 59 -1.21 15.29 -4.27
C GLY A 59 -2.13 16.18 -3.42
N ALA A 60 -2.28 15.88 -2.13
CA ALA A 60 -3.08 16.67 -1.21
C ALA A 60 -2.47 18.05 -1.01
N GLU A 61 -1.17 18.12 -0.73
CA GLU A 61 -0.43 19.38 -0.56
C GLU A 61 -0.48 20.25 -1.82
N CYS A 62 -0.37 19.65 -3.02
CA CYS A 62 -0.49 20.45 -4.24
C CYS A 62 -1.89 21.05 -4.40
N ALA A 63 -2.94 20.25 -4.18
CA ALA A 63 -4.31 20.75 -4.24
C ALA A 63 -4.59 21.82 -3.17
N LEU A 64 -4.13 21.61 -1.94
CA LEU A 64 -4.32 22.57 -0.85
C LEU A 64 -3.59 23.89 -1.12
N TYR A 65 -2.35 23.83 -1.62
CA TYR A 65 -1.60 25.02 -1.99
C TYR A 65 -2.33 25.83 -3.07
N TRP A 66 -2.75 25.18 -4.15
CA TRP A 66 -3.44 25.86 -5.25
C TRP A 66 -4.86 26.30 -4.91
N ASP A 67 -5.48 25.71 -3.88
CA ASP A 67 -6.76 26.19 -3.36
C ASP A 67 -6.59 27.45 -2.50
N PHE A 68 -5.69 27.41 -1.51
CA PHE A 68 -5.53 28.50 -0.54
C PHE A 68 -4.74 29.69 -1.08
N VAL A 69 -3.67 29.43 -1.83
CA VAL A 69 -2.76 30.48 -2.34
C VAL A 69 -3.14 30.86 -3.77
N GLY A 70 -3.38 29.86 -4.61
CA GLY A 70 -3.60 30.06 -6.04
C GLY A 70 -5.04 30.38 -6.45
N GLY A 71 -6.03 30.05 -5.61
CA GLY A 71 -7.45 30.20 -5.95
C GLY A 71 -7.90 29.40 -7.18
N ALA A 72 -7.16 28.35 -7.56
CA ALA A 72 -7.30 27.64 -8.83
C ALA A 72 -8.59 26.80 -8.94
N PHE A 73 -9.20 26.45 -7.81
CA PHE A 73 -10.40 25.60 -7.77
C PHE A 73 -11.69 26.40 -7.56
N ALA A 74 -11.70 27.68 -7.93
CA ALA A 74 -12.92 28.49 -7.92
C ALA A 74 -14.00 27.91 -8.86
N SER A 75 -15.27 27.98 -8.47
CA SER A 75 -16.39 27.49 -9.29
C SER A 75 -16.69 28.38 -10.50
N SER A 76 -16.17 29.60 -10.54
CA SER A 76 -16.48 30.63 -11.54
C SER A 76 -15.71 30.51 -12.85
N SER A 77 -14.45 30.06 -12.80
CA SER A 77 -13.56 30.06 -13.96
C SER A 77 -12.54 28.93 -13.87
N PRO A 78 -12.25 28.24 -14.99
CA PRO A 78 -11.17 27.28 -15.03
C PRO A 78 -9.80 27.99 -14.96
N SER A 79 -8.82 27.32 -14.36
CA SER A 79 -7.42 27.73 -14.31
C SER A 79 -6.50 26.54 -14.59
N SER A 80 -5.20 26.79 -14.58
CA SER A 80 -4.17 25.77 -14.57
C SER A 80 -3.49 25.71 -13.20
N ILE A 81 -2.99 24.54 -12.85
CA ILE A 81 -2.13 24.32 -11.68
C ILE A 81 -0.83 23.68 -12.13
N GLU A 82 0.24 23.89 -11.39
CA GLU A 82 1.49 23.18 -11.58
C GLU A 82 1.80 22.32 -10.35
N CYS A 83 1.93 21.03 -10.57
CA CYS A 83 2.26 20.05 -9.53
C CYS A 83 3.40 19.16 -10.03
N ALA A 84 4.45 18.97 -9.21
CA ALA A 84 5.60 18.13 -9.55
C ALA A 84 6.23 18.44 -10.94
N GLY A 85 6.23 19.71 -11.35
CA GLY A 85 6.76 20.16 -12.65
C GLY A 85 5.85 19.84 -13.85
N THR A 86 4.62 19.37 -13.60
CA THR A 86 3.59 19.13 -14.62
C THR A 86 2.49 20.18 -14.53
N ILE A 87 2.17 20.80 -15.67
CA ILE A 87 1.06 21.75 -15.78
C ILE A 87 -0.21 20.96 -16.08
N ILE A 88 -1.25 21.21 -15.28
CA ILE A 88 -2.56 20.60 -15.40
C ILE A 88 -3.58 21.71 -15.63
N ASP A 89 -4.17 21.71 -16.82
CA ASP A 89 -5.17 22.70 -17.22
C ASP A 89 -6.60 22.26 -16.87
N GLY A 90 -7.53 23.21 -16.83
CA GLY A 90 -8.96 22.94 -16.64
C GLY A 90 -9.36 22.60 -15.21
N MET A 91 -8.57 23.04 -14.24
CA MET A 91 -8.90 22.98 -12.82
C MET A 91 -9.90 24.07 -12.46
N GLY A 92 -10.75 23.86 -11.45
CA GLY A 92 -11.83 24.80 -11.15
C GLY A 92 -12.87 24.90 -12.27
N GLY A 93 -13.64 26.00 -12.28
CA GLY A 93 -14.74 26.22 -13.22
C GLY A 93 -15.83 25.14 -13.16
N LYS A 94 -15.89 24.36 -12.08
CA LYS A 94 -16.88 23.29 -11.87
C LYS A 94 -18.03 23.78 -10.99
N PRO A 95 -19.27 23.34 -11.26
CA PRO A 95 -20.39 23.57 -10.34
C PRO A 95 -20.13 22.98 -8.95
N TYR A 96 -20.81 23.49 -7.93
CA TYR A 96 -20.76 22.92 -6.59
C TYR A 96 -21.17 21.44 -6.60
N GLY A 97 -20.47 20.63 -5.80
CA GLY A 97 -20.66 19.17 -5.74
C GLY A 97 -20.02 18.40 -6.89
N VAL A 98 -19.42 19.05 -7.89
CA VAL A 98 -18.70 18.40 -8.98
C VAL A 98 -17.18 18.49 -8.72
N PRO A 99 -16.46 17.36 -8.68
CA PRO A 99 -15.03 17.37 -8.43
C PRO A 99 -14.23 17.89 -9.64
N SER A 100 -13.25 18.74 -9.39
CA SER A 100 -12.08 18.91 -10.27
C SER A 100 -11.08 17.81 -9.94
N THR A 101 -10.84 16.91 -10.90
CA THR A 101 -9.96 15.75 -10.70
C THR A 101 -8.71 15.89 -11.56
N PHE A 102 -7.56 15.57 -10.98
CA PHE A 102 -6.30 15.44 -11.70
C PHE A 102 -5.49 14.25 -11.20
N THR A 103 -4.53 13.82 -12.01
CA THR A 103 -3.64 12.69 -11.69
C THR A 103 -2.19 13.17 -11.81
N LEU A 104 -1.33 12.71 -10.90
CA LEU A 104 0.11 12.92 -10.97
C LEU A 104 0.82 11.57 -10.99
N ASP A 105 1.74 11.43 -11.95
CA ASP A 105 2.62 10.28 -12.08
C ASP A 105 4.05 10.70 -11.73
N PHE A 106 4.70 9.96 -10.84
CA PHE A 106 6.03 10.31 -10.32
C PHE A 106 7.16 9.61 -11.09
N SER A 107 7.06 9.60 -12.41
CA SER A 107 8.06 8.96 -13.29
C SER A 107 9.49 9.41 -12.95
N PRO A 108 10.47 8.49 -12.85
CA PRO A 108 10.43 7.06 -13.24
C PRO A 108 9.84 6.11 -12.19
N GLU A 109 9.38 6.61 -11.04
CA GLU A 109 8.84 5.76 -9.99
C GLU A 109 7.44 5.23 -10.31
N PRO A 110 7.06 4.04 -9.82
CA PRO A 110 5.83 3.38 -10.23
C PRO A 110 4.57 3.95 -9.57
N TYR A 111 4.70 4.74 -8.50
CA TYR A 111 3.59 5.26 -7.72
C TYR A 111 2.96 6.51 -8.36
N CYS A 112 1.68 6.72 -8.10
CA CYS A 112 0.90 7.86 -8.59
C CYS A 112 -0.24 8.20 -7.66
N VAL A 113 -0.88 9.32 -7.92
CA VAL A 113 -1.97 9.85 -7.12
C VAL A 113 -3.08 10.40 -8.01
N THR A 114 -4.32 10.15 -7.59
CA THR A 114 -5.51 10.81 -8.15
C THR A 114 -6.08 11.73 -7.09
N VAL A 115 -6.18 13.01 -7.40
CA VAL A 115 -6.68 14.05 -6.50
C VAL A 115 -8.00 14.57 -7.02
N SER A 116 -8.95 14.79 -6.12
CA SER A 116 -10.24 15.39 -6.40
C SER A 116 -10.51 16.53 -5.43
N VAL A 117 -10.85 17.70 -5.97
CA VAL A 117 -11.22 18.89 -5.21
C VAL A 117 -12.68 19.21 -5.49
N THR A 118 -13.51 19.19 -4.46
CA THR A 118 -14.95 19.47 -4.58
C THR A 118 -15.32 20.65 -3.70
N LYS A 119 -15.89 21.69 -4.30
CA LYS A 119 -16.46 22.85 -3.60
C LYS A 119 -17.94 22.65 -3.34
N TYR A 120 -18.43 23.14 -2.21
CA TYR A 120 -19.84 23.23 -1.84
C TYR A 120 -20.14 24.65 -1.34
N ASP A 121 -21.37 25.11 -1.52
CA ASP A 121 -21.84 26.45 -1.10
C ASP A 121 -22.79 26.42 0.10
N ALA A 122 -23.56 25.35 0.30
CA ALA A 122 -24.54 25.23 1.37
C ALA A 122 -24.49 23.88 2.12
N PRO A 123 -23.75 23.75 3.24
CA PRO A 123 -22.84 24.75 3.81
C PRO A 123 -21.58 24.92 2.96
N THR A 124 -20.95 26.09 3.05
CA THR A 124 -19.68 26.32 2.37
C THR A 124 -18.62 25.39 2.94
N ARG A 125 -18.08 24.53 2.08
CA ARG A 125 -16.98 23.62 2.43
C ARG A 125 -16.22 23.19 1.18
N THR A 126 -14.96 22.87 1.35
CA THR A 126 -14.12 22.26 0.33
C THR A 126 -13.71 20.88 0.80
N ILE A 127 -13.84 19.88 -0.06
CA ILE A 127 -13.33 18.54 0.18
C ILE A 127 -12.20 18.31 -0.80
N VAL A 128 -10.99 18.14 -0.28
CA VAL A 128 -9.83 17.67 -1.03
C VAL A 128 -9.63 16.21 -0.67
N GLU A 129 -9.75 15.33 -1.65
CA GLU A 129 -9.47 13.91 -1.49
C GLU A 129 -8.34 13.50 -2.44
N SER A 130 -7.25 13.04 -1.86
CA SER A 130 -6.06 12.59 -2.58
C SER A 130 -5.86 11.10 -2.33
N ARG A 131 -5.93 10.30 -3.40
CA ARG A 131 -5.79 8.83 -3.37
C ARG A 131 -4.48 8.44 -4.05
N GLY A 132 -3.49 8.06 -3.25
CA GLY A 132 -2.19 7.62 -3.72
C GLY A 132 -2.08 6.11 -3.79
N TYR A 133 -1.22 5.64 -4.68
CA TYR A 133 -1.07 4.23 -5.04
C TYR A 133 0.40 3.84 -5.17
N ASN A 134 0.78 2.65 -4.72
CA ASN A 134 2.15 2.13 -4.90
C ASN A 134 2.50 1.85 -6.37
N THR A 135 1.49 1.64 -7.22
CA THR A 135 1.64 1.43 -8.65
C THR A 135 0.47 2.02 -9.44
N CYS A 136 0.76 2.57 -10.61
CA CYS A 136 -0.24 3.04 -11.57
C CYS A 136 -0.89 1.93 -12.38
N ASP A 137 -0.33 0.72 -12.35
CA ASP A 137 -0.94 -0.45 -12.98
C ASP A 137 -2.17 -0.90 -12.16
N THR A 138 -3.36 -0.61 -12.70
CA THR A 138 -4.64 -0.97 -12.09
C THR A 138 -4.92 -2.47 -12.07
N THR A 139 -4.17 -3.26 -12.84
CA THR A 139 -4.31 -4.73 -12.90
C THR A 139 -3.43 -5.46 -11.87
N ASN A 140 -2.52 -4.74 -11.20
CA ASN A 140 -1.60 -5.35 -10.26
C ASN A 140 -2.34 -5.82 -8.98
N PRO A 141 -2.33 -7.13 -8.65
CA PRO A 141 -3.02 -7.64 -7.46
C PRO A 141 -2.38 -7.21 -6.14
N ARG A 142 -1.17 -6.66 -6.16
CA ARG A 142 -0.46 -6.06 -5.02
C ARG A 142 -0.59 -4.54 -5.00
N ARG A 143 -1.55 -3.97 -5.73
CA ARG A 143 -1.83 -2.54 -5.69
C ARG A 143 -2.39 -2.15 -4.33
N VAL A 144 -1.69 -1.25 -3.66
CA VAL A 144 -2.05 -0.67 -2.38
C VAL A 144 -2.51 0.76 -2.60
N GLU A 145 -3.61 1.14 -1.94
CA GLU A 145 -4.14 2.50 -1.92
C GLU A 145 -4.04 3.10 -0.52
N ARG A 146 -3.67 4.37 -0.44
CA ARG A 146 -3.79 5.20 0.76
C ARG A 146 -4.44 6.52 0.36
N ALA A 147 -5.35 7.01 1.19
CA ALA A 147 -6.08 8.24 0.91
C ALA A 147 -5.94 9.25 2.05
N ILE A 148 -5.78 10.52 1.68
CA ILE A 148 -5.84 11.66 2.58
C ILE A 148 -7.05 12.49 2.16
N ARG A 149 -7.88 12.85 3.14
CA ARG A 149 -9.04 13.71 2.94
C ARG A 149 -8.97 14.90 3.88
N ALA A 150 -8.88 16.10 3.31
CA ALA A 150 -9.02 17.35 4.03
C ALA A 150 -10.42 17.93 3.79
N THR A 151 -11.03 18.49 4.83
CA THR A 151 -12.31 19.18 4.74
C THR A 151 -12.25 20.44 5.58
N TYR A 152 -12.56 21.57 4.98
CA TYR A 152 -12.56 22.89 5.60
C TYR A 152 -13.63 23.78 4.99
#